data_AF-A0A1X1TTN1-F1
#
_entry.id   AF-A0A1X1TTN1-F1
#
_cell.length_a   1.000
_cell.length_b   1.000
_cell.length_c   1.000
_cell.angle_alpha   90.00
_cell.angle_beta   90.00
_cell.angle_gamma   90.00
#
_symmetry.space_group_name_H-M   'P 1'
#
loop_
_entity.id
_entity.type
_entity.pdbx_description
1 polymer ?
#
loop_
_entity_poly.entity_id
_entity_poly.type
_entity_poly.pdbx_seq_one_letter_code
_entity_poly.pdbx_strand_id
1 'polypeptide(L)'
;MLAHPAVKPYGGGRLQAARVRFVPVLSVLLERAQADGYLRSDLSATDMPIIGLLAGFVGECAGFINGELWRRYVAIMLDGMRSRSDQTRLAVDALEDEQLDMAMRTWRPPGRR
;
A
#
# COMPACT_ATOMS: atom_id res chain seq x y z
N MET A 1 11.04 -33.93 -9.43
CA MET A 1 11.24 -32.75 -10.28
C MET A 1 9.87 -32.24 -10.70
N LEU A 2 9.25 -31.38 -9.88
CA LEU A 2 7.96 -30.76 -10.20
C LEU A 2 8.23 -29.30 -10.56
N ALA A 3 7.85 -28.92 -11.76
CA ALA A 3 7.93 -27.55 -12.24
C ALA A 3 6.99 -26.67 -11.39
N HIS A 4 7.56 -25.80 -10.57
CA HIS A 4 6.79 -24.74 -9.90
C HIS A 4 6.50 -23.62 -10.89
N PRO A 5 5.27 -23.08 -10.93
CA PRO A 5 4.94 -21.98 -11.83
C PRO A 5 5.73 -20.74 -11.45
N ALA A 6 6.35 -20.12 -12.45
CA ALA A 6 7.07 -18.86 -12.32
C ALA A 6 6.16 -17.80 -11.68
N VAL A 7 6.66 -17.14 -10.63
CA VAL A 7 5.99 -16.00 -10.02
C VAL A 7 5.94 -14.88 -11.06
N LYS A 8 4.72 -14.42 -11.36
CA LYS A 8 4.44 -13.34 -12.29
C LYS A 8 5.06 -12.04 -11.73
N PRO A 9 5.74 -11.22 -12.54
CA PRO A 9 6.20 -9.91 -12.09
C PRO A 9 4.99 -9.14 -11.55
N TYR A 10 5.20 -8.34 -10.50
CA TYR A 10 4.13 -7.54 -9.91
C TYR A 10 3.43 -6.76 -11.02
N GLY A 11 2.19 -7.18 -11.28
CA GLY A 11 1.35 -6.59 -12.30
C GLY A 11 1.74 -6.84 -13.75
N GLY A 12 1.14 -7.88 -14.35
CA GLY A 12 0.87 -7.81 -15.79
C GLY A 12 0.02 -6.57 -16.12
N GLY A 13 -0.09 -6.17 -17.39
CA GLY A 13 -0.73 -4.91 -17.82
C GLY A 13 -2.12 -4.60 -17.23
N ARG A 14 -2.85 -5.61 -16.74
CA ARG A 14 -4.11 -5.44 -15.99
C ARG A 14 -3.95 -4.75 -14.64
N LEU A 15 -2.88 -5.01 -13.89
CA LEU A 15 -2.62 -4.32 -12.61
C LEU A 15 -2.19 -2.87 -12.86
N GLN A 16 -1.40 -2.61 -13.91
CA GLN A 16 -1.04 -1.24 -14.29
C GLN A 16 -2.24 -0.44 -14.76
N ALA A 17 -3.12 -1.04 -15.59
CA ALA A 17 -4.38 -0.40 -15.97
C ALA A 17 -5.32 -0.17 -14.78
N ALA A 18 -5.35 -1.10 -13.81
CA ALA A 18 -6.10 -0.92 -12.56
C ALA A 18 -5.51 0.23 -11.73
N ARG A 19 -4.18 0.32 -11.61
CA ARG A 19 -3.49 1.40 -10.90
C ARG A 19 -3.81 2.77 -11.49
N VAL A 20 -3.71 2.93 -12.81
CA VAL A 20 -4.04 4.18 -13.52
C VAL A 20 -5.48 4.64 -13.26
N ARG A 21 -6.43 3.71 -13.11
CA ARG A 21 -7.83 4.03 -12.81
C ARG A 21 -8.10 4.23 -11.32
N PHE A 22 -7.31 3.59 -10.46
CA PHE A 22 -7.53 3.55 -9.02
C PHE A 22 -6.91 4.74 -8.29
N VAL A 23 -5.72 5.19 -8.71
CA VAL A 23 -5.00 6.30 -8.06
C VAL A 23 -5.81 7.61 -8.05
N PRO A 24 -6.43 8.06 -9.16
CA PRO A 24 -7.21 9.30 -9.13
C PRO A 24 -8.41 9.23 -8.18
N VAL A 25 -9.07 8.07 -8.10
CA VAL A 25 -10.21 7.86 -7.18
C VAL A 25 -9.73 7.88 -5.72
N LEU A 26 -8.58 7.25 -5.45
CA LEU A 26 -7.97 7.30 -4.12
C LEU A 26 -7.64 8.74 -3.71
N SER A 27 -7.01 9.53 -4.58
CA SER A 27 -6.68 10.93 -4.27
C SER A 27 -7.92 11.72 -3.83
N VAL A 28 -9.02 11.61 -4.58
CA VAL A 28 -10.28 12.27 -4.22
C VAL A 28 -10.84 11.81 -2.88
N LEU A 29 -10.73 10.51 -2.57
CA LEU A 29 -11.18 9.96 -1.28
C LEU A 29 -10.31 10.46 -0.12
N LEU A 30 -8.98 10.49 -0.30
CA LEU A 30 -8.05 11.01 0.70
C LEU A 30 -8.32 12.49 0.97
N GLU A 31 -8.38 13.31 -0.08
CA GLU A 31 -8.63 14.75 0.04
C GLU A 31 -9.93 15.04 0.80
N ARG A 32 -11.01 14.32 0.48
CA ARG A 32 -12.29 14.46 1.19
C ARG A 32 -12.18 14.05 2.65
N ALA A 33 -11.58 12.90 2.94
CA ALA A 33 -11.43 12.43 4.31
C ALA A 33 -10.52 13.33 5.16
N GLN A 34 -9.53 13.98 4.54
CA GLN A 34 -8.69 15.00 5.18
C GLN A 34 -9.47 16.28 5.43
N ALA A 35 -10.24 16.76 4.43
CA ALA A 35 -11.08 17.95 4.56
C ALA A 35 -12.16 17.80 5.65
N ASP A 36 -12.74 16.60 5.78
CA ASP A 36 -13.72 16.27 6.81
C ASP A 36 -13.09 15.98 8.19
N GLY A 37 -11.74 16.02 8.29
CA GLY A 37 -11.02 15.81 9.54
C GLY A 37 -10.95 14.37 10.02
N TYR A 38 -11.26 13.37 9.18
CA TYR A 38 -11.16 11.96 9.53
C TYR A 38 -9.74 11.40 9.33
N LEU A 39 -8.98 11.95 8.38
CA LEU A 39 -7.66 11.46 7.98
C LEU A 39 -6.57 12.48 8.31
N ARG A 40 -5.39 12.00 8.74
CA ARG A 40 -4.23 12.86 8.98
C ARG A 40 -3.83 13.60 7.69
N SER A 41 -3.41 14.86 7.84
CA SER A 41 -3.21 15.80 6.72
C SER A 41 -1.89 15.61 5.96
N ASP A 42 -0.96 14.86 6.52
CA ASP A 42 0.36 14.54 5.95
C ASP A 42 0.40 13.19 5.24
N LEU A 43 -0.76 12.54 5.03
CA LEU A 43 -0.89 11.35 4.20
C LEU A 43 -1.05 11.73 2.73
N SER A 44 -0.40 10.99 1.84
CA SER A 44 -0.47 11.18 0.38
C SER A 44 -1.18 10.00 -0.30
N ALA A 45 -1.70 10.25 -1.51
CA ALA A 45 -2.21 9.18 -2.37
C ALA A 45 -1.11 8.15 -2.72
N THR A 46 0.16 8.56 -2.74
CA THR A 46 1.31 7.70 -3.02
C THR A 46 1.63 6.72 -1.89
N ASP A 47 1.08 6.91 -0.69
CA ASP A 47 1.17 5.94 0.41
C ASP A 47 0.31 4.69 0.16
N MET A 48 -0.77 4.82 -0.62
CA MET A 48 -1.77 3.75 -0.76
C MET A 48 -1.19 2.47 -1.41
N PRO A 49 -0.40 2.54 -2.49
CA PRO A 49 0.26 1.35 -3.02
C PRO A 49 1.24 0.72 -2.04
N ILE A 50 1.97 1.52 -1.25
CA ILE A 50 2.93 1.02 -0.25
C ILE A 50 2.20 0.27 0.88
N ILE A 51 1.09 0.83 1.40
CA ILE A 51 0.25 0.16 2.40
C ILE A 51 -0.31 -1.16 1.86
N GLY A 52 -0.74 -1.18 0.59
CA GLY A 52 -1.15 -2.40 -0.09
C GLY A 52 -0.05 -3.47 -0.14
N LEU A 53 1.20 -3.07 -0.40
CA LEU A 53 2.36 -3.97 -0.37
C LEU A 53 2.62 -4.52 1.03
N LEU A 54 2.56 -3.68 2.07
CA LEU A 54 2.75 -4.11 3.46
C LEU A 54 1.70 -5.15 3.86
N ALA A 55 0.43 -4.91 3.51
CA ALA A 55 -0.65 -5.86 3.76
C ALA A 55 -0.47 -7.18 2.97
N GLY A 56 -0.07 -7.09 1.70
CA GLY A 56 0.22 -8.24 0.85
C GLY A 56 1.37 -9.09 1.41
N PHE A 57 2.44 -8.44 1.88
CA PHE A 57 3.58 -9.10 2.50
C PHE A 57 3.19 -9.90 3.74
N VAL A 58 2.32 -9.35 4.60
CA VAL A 58 1.80 -10.10 5.76
C VAL A 58 1.05 -11.36 5.30
N GLY A 59 0.23 -11.24 4.25
CA GLY A 59 -0.46 -12.38 3.65
C GLY A 59 0.51 -13.44 3.11
N GLU A 60 1.58 -13.03 2.43
CA GLU A 60 2.61 -13.92 1.91
C GLU A 60 3.40 -14.63 3.02
N CYS A 61 3.82 -13.89 4.05
CA CYS A 61 4.70 -14.42 5.11
C CYS A 61 3.98 -15.23 6.18
N ALA A 62 2.71 -14.95 6.46
CA ALA A 62 2.01 -15.53 7.59
C ALA A 62 0.60 -16.01 7.28
N GLY A 63 0.11 -15.85 6.04
CA GLY A 63 -1.22 -16.29 5.62
C GLY A 63 -1.42 -17.81 5.74
N PHE A 64 -0.35 -18.61 5.65
CA PHE A 64 -0.43 -20.06 5.87
C PHE A 64 -0.65 -20.44 7.33
N ILE A 65 -0.31 -19.56 8.28
CA ILE A 65 -0.58 -19.75 9.72
C ILE A 65 -1.97 -19.20 10.04
N ASN A 66 -2.25 -17.98 9.57
CA ASN A 66 -3.53 -17.32 9.76
C ASN A 66 -3.85 -16.43 8.55
N GLY A 67 -4.81 -16.87 7.74
CA GLY A 67 -5.26 -16.16 6.53
C GLY A 67 -5.86 -14.79 6.78
N GLU A 68 -6.24 -14.47 8.02
CA GLU A 68 -6.84 -13.19 8.40
C GLU A 68 -5.81 -12.21 8.99
N LEU A 69 -4.54 -12.62 9.15
CA LEU A 69 -3.54 -11.80 9.85
C LEU A 69 -3.32 -10.44 9.17
N TRP A 70 -3.39 -10.38 7.83
CA TRP A 70 -3.28 -9.13 7.07
C TRP A 70 -4.34 -8.10 7.52
N ARG A 71 -5.56 -8.53 7.88
CA ARG A 71 -6.63 -7.62 8.35
C ARG A 71 -6.27 -6.95 9.66
N ARG A 72 -5.57 -7.66 10.55
CA ARG A 72 -5.08 -7.10 11.82
C ARG A 72 -4.12 -5.94 11.54
N TYR A 73 -3.15 -6.13 10.65
CA TYR A 73 -2.18 -5.09 10.33
C TYR A 73 -2.79 -3.94 9.54
N VAL A 74 -3.73 -4.21 8.62
CA VAL A 74 -4.50 -3.16 7.95
C VAL A 74 -5.30 -2.34 8.97
N ALA A 75 -5.93 -2.97 9.96
CA ALA A 75 -6.65 -2.25 11.01
C ALA A 75 -5.72 -1.33 11.84
N ILE A 76 -4.51 -1.79 12.16
CA ILE A 76 -3.50 -0.97 12.84
C ILE A 76 -3.08 0.22 11.97
N MET A 77 -2.79 -0.02 10.68
CA MET A 77 -2.42 1.04 9.75
C MET A 77 -3.54 2.07 9.60
N LEU A 78 -4.79 1.62 9.41
CA LEU A 78 -5.96 2.51 9.33
C LEU A 78 -6.15 3.34 10.60
N ASP A 79 -5.94 2.75 11.79
CA ASP A 79 -6.05 3.49 13.05
C ASP A 79 -4.97 4.57 13.19
N GLY A 80 -3.75 4.30 12.71
CA GLY A 80 -2.63 5.26 12.69
C GLY A 80 -2.75 6.37 11.65
N MET A 81 -3.62 6.20 10.64
CA MET A 81 -3.92 7.21 9.63
C MET A 81 -5.03 8.18 10.05
N ARG A 82 -5.79 7.87 11.11
CA ARG A 82 -6.87 8.74 11.58
C ARG A 82 -6.33 10.09 12.06
N SER A 83 -7.07 11.16 11.79
CA SER A 83 -6.75 12.47 12.34
C SER A 83 -6.92 12.48 13.86
N ARG A 84 -5.95 13.06 14.58
CA ARG A 84 -5.98 13.28 16.03
C ARG A 84 -5.39 14.65 16.33
N SER A 85 -5.87 15.31 17.38
CA SER A 85 -5.41 16.66 17.76
C SER A 85 -3.99 16.69 18.35
N ASP A 86 -3.53 15.56 18.90
CA ASP A 86 -2.26 15.41 19.60
C ASP A 86 -1.17 14.72 18.75
N GLN A 87 -1.46 14.40 17.49
CA GLN A 87 -0.51 13.70 16.65
C GLN A 87 0.59 14.62 16.10
N THR A 88 1.83 14.13 16.15
CA THR A 88 2.96 14.75 15.47
C THR A 88 2.91 14.44 13.97
N ARG A 89 3.32 15.41 13.14
CA ARG A 89 3.56 15.20 11.71
C ARG A 89 4.58 14.06 11.52
N LEU A 90 4.39 13.25 10.49
CA LEU A 90 5.41 12.30 10.03
C LEU A 90 6.69 13.08 9.68
N ALA A 91 7.82 12.59 10.19
CA ALA A 91 9.11 13.24 9.98
C ALA A 91 9.64 13.08 8.55
N VAL A 92 9.09 12.12 7.80
CA VAL A 92 9.46 11.82 6.42
C VAL A 92 8.21 11.95 5.58
N ASP A 93 8.31 12.76 4.52
CA ASP A 93 7.22 12.94 3.58
C ASP A 93 7.02 11.68 2.71
N ALA A 94 5.82 11.54 2.16
CA ALA A 94 5.53 10.50 1.20
C ALA A 94 6.37 10.67 -0.08
N LEU A 95 6.48 9.60 -0.87
CA LEU A 95 7.13 9.69 -2.18
C LEU A 95 6.33 10.58 -3.12
N GLU A 96 7.03 11.32 -3.96
CA GLU A 96 6.43 11.93 -5.15
C GLU A 96 6.05 10.86 -6.18
N ASP A 97 5.14 11.18 -7.09
CA ASP A 97 4.61 10.23 -8.09
C ASP A 97 5.73 9.58 -8.92
N GLU A 98 6.72 10.35 -9.37
CA GLU A 98 7.87 9.82 -10.15
C GLU A 98 8.76 8.90 -9.31
N GLN A 99 8.94 9.21 -8.03
CA GLN A 99 9.75 8.40 -7.11
C GLN A 99 9.06 7.07 -6.80
N LEU A 100 7.74 7.11 -6.59
CA LEU A 100 6.91 5.92 -6.44
C LEU A 100 6.98 5.05 -7.69
N ASP A 101 6.86 5.66 -8.88
CA ASP A 101 6.95 4.95 -10.15
C ASP A 101 8.30 4.27 -10.35
N MET A 102 9.39 4.96 -10.01
CA MET A 102 10.75 4.41 -10.04
C MET A 102 10.91 3.25 -9.05
N ALA A 103 10.41 3.40 -7.81
CA ALA A 103 10.45 2.36 -6.80
C ALA A 103 9.68 1.10 -7.28
N MET A 104 8.48 1.26 -7.82
CA MET A 104 7.66 0.15 -8.29
C MET A 104 8.26 -0.58 -9.50
N ARG A 105 9.00 0.11 -10.37
CA ARG A 105 9.69 -0.51 -11.52
C ARG A 105 10.93 -1.30 -11.11
N THR A 106 11.62 -0.86 -10.06
CA THR A 106 12.88 -1.45 -9.59
C THR A 106 12.67 -2.53 -8.54
N TRP A 107 11.50 -2.55 -7.90
CA TRP A 107 11.15 -3.51 -6.87
C TRP A 107 11.12 -4.95 -7.42
N ARG A 108 11.81 -5.84 -6.70
CA ARG A 108 11.79 -7.28 -6.92
C ARG A 108 11.21 -7.95 -5.68
N PRO A 109 10.15 -8.78 -5.80
CA PRO A 109 9.66 -9.54 -4.66
C PRO A 109 10.81 -10.43 -4.14
N PRO A 110 11.01 -10.53 -2.81
CA PRO A 110 11.98 -11.46 -2.25
C PRO A 110 11.65 -12.87 -2.76
N GLY A 111 12.61 -13.49 -3.46
CA GLY A 111 12.45 -14.85 -3.95
C GLY A 111 12.21 -15.81 -2.78
N ARG A 112 11.21 -16.70 -2.94
CA ARG A 112 10.95 -17.81 -2.02
C ARG A 112 12.23 -18.65 -1.88
N ARG A 113 12.74 -18.82 -0.66
CA ARG A 113 13.60 -19.97 -0.35
C ARG A 113 12.75 -21.23 -0.39
#